data_AF-A0A258TGC4-F1
#
_entry.id   AF-A0A258TGC4-F1
#
_cell.length_a   1.000
_cell.length_b   1.000
_cell.length_c   1.000
_cell.angle_alpha   90.00
_cell.angle_beta   90.00
_cell.angle_gamma   90.00
#
_symmetry.space_group_name_H-M   'P 1'
#
loop_
_entity.id
_entity.type
_entity.pdbx_description
1 polymer ?
#
loop_
_entity_poly.entity_id
_entity_poly.type
_entity_poly.pdbx_seq_one_letter_code
_entity_poly.pdbx_strand_id
1 'polypeptide(L)'
;MRTLVECEIDAQGVRRASGRGGAERPRRRSVTVNLAESPLAWLSTRGLIDARQVEAGERLRADYERAALAPRVTMRWDSAPVARGARGPDAGLDPTSAQIAAKRRFDAAIAAAGPGLNDILWRVVCAGEGLPIAEKALGWPARAGKLVLGLALDRLAAHYRLP
;
A
#
# COMPACT_ATOMS: atom_id res chain seq x y z
N MET A 1 -16.81 7.81 11.64
CA MET A 1 -17.75 6.73 11.27
C MET A 1 -16.93 5.58 10.69
N ARG A 2 -17.08 4.37 11.23
CA ARG A 2 -16.37 3.17 10.74
C ARG A 2 -17.16 2.59 9.58
N THR A 3 -16.55 2.41 8.42
CA THR A 3 -17.18 1.73 7.27
C THR A 3 -16.57 0.34 7.19
N LEU A 4 -17.30 -0.64 7.71
CA LEU A 4 -16.85 -2.01 7.86
C LEU A 4 -17.35 -2.86 6.69
N VAL A 5 -16.45 -3.58 6.01
CA VAL A 5 -16.80 -4.53 4.95
C VAL A 5 -16.14 -5.86 5.23
N GLU A 6 -16.91 -6.95 5.16
CA GLU A 6 -16.36 -8.29 5.25
C GLU A 6 -15.58 -8.64 3.98
N CYS A 7 -14.33 -9.06 4.13
CA CYS A 7 -13.46 -9.52 3.05
C CYS A 7 -12.97 -10.93 3.34
N GLU A 8 -13.02 -11.81 2.34
CA GLU A 8 -12.39 -13.12 2.44
C GLU A 8 -10.86 -13.00 2.32
N ILE A 9 -10.14 -13.67 3.21
CA ILE A 9 -8.69 -13.84 3.15
C ILE A 9 -8.33 -15.31 2.97
N ASP A 10 -7.24 -15.58 2.26
CA ASP A 10 -6.69 -16.93 2.13
C ASP A 10 -5.94 -17.36 3.41
N ALA A 11 -5.41 -18.58 3.42
CA ALA A 11 -4.70 -19.14 4.58
C ALA A 11 -3.45 -18.34 4.98
N GLN A 12 -2.91 -17.50 4.07
CA GLN A 12 -1.77 -16.62 4.31
C GLN A 12 -2.19 -15.19 4.69
N GLY A 13 -3.50 -14.92 4.82
CA GLY A 13 -4.02 -13.59 5.15
C GLY A 13 -4.03 -12.61 3.98
N VAL A 14 -3.79 -13.08 2.75
CA VAL A 14 -3.76 -12.23 1.56
C VAL A 14 -5.18 -12.10 0.98
N ARG A 15 -5.57 -10.86 0.65
CA ARG A 15 -6.84 -10.57 -0.03
C ARG A 15 -6.74 -11.07 -1.47
N ARG A 16 -7.62 -11.97 -1.89
CA ARG A 16 -7.74 -12.34 -3.32
C ARG A 16 -8.96 -11.66 -3.92
N ALA A 17 -8.78 -10.99 -5.06
CA ALA A 17 -9.89 -10.65 -5.94
C ALA A 17 -10.61 -11.95 -6.34
N SER A 18 -11.94 -11.97 -6.29
CA SER A 18 -12.75 -13.17 -6.48
C SER A 18 -12.61 -13.73 -7.91
N GLY A 19 -11.62 -14.61 -8.10
CA GLY A 19 -11.45 -15.41 -9.31
C GLY A 19 -12.53 -16.48 -9.43
N ARG A 20 -13.22 -16.50 -10.57
CA ARG A 20 -14.25 -17.47 -10.95
C ARG A 20 -13.54 -18.77 -11.38
N GLY A 21 -13.44 -19.75 -10.49
CA GLY A 21 -12.85 -21.06 -10.81
C GLY A 21 -13.14 -22.08 -9.70
N GLY A 22 -13.87 -23.15 -10.05
CA GLY A 22 -14.26 -24.20 -9.13
C GLY A 22 -13.18 -25.26 -8.94
N ALA A 23 -12.76 -25.44 -7.69
CA ALA A 23 -12.23 -26.68 -7.10
C ALA A 23 -12.20 -26.44 -5.57
N GLU A 24 -12.47 -27.49 -4.79
CA GLU A 24 -12.69 -27.54 -3.33
C GLU A 24 -12.33 -26.27 -2.53
N ARG A 25 -13.34 -25.64 -1.92
CA ARG A 25 -13.16 -24.41 -1.13
C ARG A 25 -12.52 -24.76 0.23
N PRO A 26 -11.23 -24.43 0.49
CA PRO A 26 -10.74 -24.42 1.86
C PRO A 26 -11.59 -23.44 2.68
N ARG A 27 -11.81 -23.72 3.97
CA ARG A 27 -12.52 -22.82 4.91
C ARG A 27 -11.96 -21.40 4.81
N ARG A 28 -12.66 -20.54 4.07
CA ARG A 28 -12.26 -19.16 3.82
C ARG A 28 -12.57 -18.36 5.07
N ARG A 29 -11.57 -17.69 5.62
CA ARG A 29 -11.74 -16.82 6.79
C ARG A 29 -12.24 -15.47 6.29
N SER A 30 -13.38 -15.01 6.79
CA SER A 30 -13.84 -13.63 6.58
C SER A 30 -13.24 -12.73 7.64
N VAL A 31 -12.84 -11.52 7.24
CA VAL A 31 -12.32 -10.48 8.13
C VAL A 31 -13.07 -9.19 7.84
N THR A 32 -13.51 -8.52 8.90
CA THR A 32 -14.10 -7.19 8.80
C THR A 32 -12.98 -6.17 8.60
N VAL A 33 -12.95 -5.52 7.44
CA VAL A 33 -11.98 -4.48 7.09
C VAL A 33 -12.64 -3.11 7.24
N ASN A 34 -11.98 -2.19 7.91
CA ASN A 34 -12.41 -0.81 7.97
C ASN A 34 -11.88 -0.05 6.74
N LEU A 35 -12.77 0.27 5.81
CA LEU A 35 -12.40 0.98 4.58
C LEU A 35 -11.90 2.41 4.83
N ALA A 36 -12.13 2.97 6.02
CA ALA A 36 -11.54 4.25 6.40
C ALA A 36 -10.02 4.15 6.70
N GLU A 37 -9.47 2.94 6.85
CA GLU A 37 -8.03 2.73 7.13
C GLU A 37 -7.16 2.86 5.87
N SER A 38 -7.73 2.71 4.68
CA SER A 38 -7.05 2.97 3.41
C SER A 38 -7.79 4.05 2.62
N PRO A 39 -7.17 5.22 2.35
CA PRO A 39 -7.76 6.26 1.52
C PRO A 39 -8.20 5.74 0.14
N LEU A 40 -7.46 4.79 -0.44
CA LEU A 40 -7.82 4.17 -1.73
C LEU A 40 -9.10 3.34 -1.63
N ALA A 41 -9.26 2.57 -0.55
CA ALA A 41 -10.48 1.81 -0.31
C ALA A 41 -11.69 2.73 -0.16
N TRP A 42 -11.55 3.83 0.58
CA TRP A 42 -12.60 4.85 0.69
C TRP A 42 -12.93 5.51 -0.66
N LEU A 43 -11.93 5.90 -1.45
CA LEU A 43 -12.12 6.50 -2.78
C LEU A 43 -12.81 5.53 -3.75
N SER A 44 -12.44 4.25 -3.71
CA SER A 44 -13.03 3.19 -4.53
C SER A 44 -14.52 3.00 -4.24
N THR A 45 -14.91 2.98 -2.96
CA THR A 45 -16.34 2.85 -2.59
C THR A 45 -17.21 4.04 -3.02
N ARG A 46 -16.60 5.19 -3.29
CA ARG A 46 -17.29 6.35 -3.88
C ARG A 46 -17.22 6.41 -5.40
N GLY A 47 -16.63 5.41 -6.05
CA GLY A 47 -16.43 5.39 -7.50
C GLY A 47 -15.50 6.51 -8.01
N LEU A 48 -14.62 7.04 -7.15
CA LEU A 48 -13.72 8.14 -7.52
C LEU A 48 -12.45 7.66 -8.22
N ILE A 49 -12.10 6.39 -8.01
CA ILE A 49 -10.99 5.68 -8.66
C ILE A 49 -11.46 4.29 -9.10
N ASP A 50 -10.91 3.80 -10.19
CA ASP A 50 -11.27 2.48 -10.75
C ASP A 50 -10.46 1.35 -10.10
N ALA A 51 -10.92 0.10 -10.23
CA ALA A 51 -10.26 -1.08 -9.69
C ALA A 51 -8.80 -1.20 -10.15
N ARG A 52 -8.51 -0.82 -11.40
CA ARG A 52 -7.16 -0.77 -11.96
C ARG A 52 -6.23 0.19 -11.20
N GLN A 53 -6.76 1.36 -10.85
CA GLN A 53 -6.03 2.39 -10.11
C GLN A 53 -5.82 1.98 -8.64
N VAL A 54 -6.83 1.34 -8.04
CA VAL A 54 -6.72 0.77 -6.69
C VAL A 54 -5.60 -0.27 -6.64
N GLU A 55 -5.59 -1.24 -7.57
CA GLU A 55 -4.57 -2.28 -7.65
C GLU A 55 -3.16 -1.68 -7.84
N ALA A 56 -3.03 -0.63 -8.66
CA ALA A 56 -1.75 0.07 -8.84
C ALA A 56 -1.25 0.70 -7.53
N GLY A 57 -2.13 1.37 -6.80
CA GLY A 57 -1.80 1.99 -5.51
C GLY A 57 -1.46 0.97 -4.42
N GLU A 58 -2.22 -0.12 -4.32
CA GLU A 58 -1.97 -1.18 -3.34
C GLU A 58 -0.65 -1.93 -3.63
N ARG A 59 -0.27 -2.12 -4.90
CA ARG A 59 1.05 -2.65 -5.26
C ARG A 59 2.20 -1.73 -4.86
N LEU A 60 2.05 -0.43 -5.09
CA LEU A 60 3.04 0.56 -4.66
C LEU A 60 3.19 0.54 -3.13
N ARG A 61 2.07 0.49 -2.40
CA ARG A 61 2.05 0.41 -0.94
C ARG A 61 2.73 -0.86 -0.43
N ALA A 62 2.45 -2.01 -1.04
CA ALA A 62 3.11 -3.26 -0.68
C ALA A 62 4.63 -3.21 -0.88
N ASP A 63 5.10 -2.52 -1.93
CA ASP A 63 6.53 -2.31 -2.15
C ASP A 63 7.16 -1.35 -1.14
N TYR A 64 6.44 -0.28 -0.76
CA TYR A 64 6.84 0.64 0.30
C TYR A 64 6.98 -0.05 1.67
N GLU A 65 5.97 -0.84 2.04
CA GLU A 65 5.96 -1.60 3.30
C GLU A 65 7.04 -2.70 3.31
N ARG A 66 7.22 -3.43 2.20
CA ARG A 66 8.25 -4.48 2.08
C ARG A 66 9.66 -3.91 2.06
N ALA A 67 9.85 -2.71 1.53
CA ALA A 67 11.12 -2.00 1.61
C ALA A 67 11.44 -1.50 3.04
N ALA A 68 10.50 -1.68 3.99
CA ALA A 68 10.59 -1.15 5.36
C ALA A 68 10.89 0.36 5.38
N LEU A 69 10.37 1.10 4.40
CA LEU A 69 10.53 2.55 4.30
C LEU A 69 9.63 3.30 5.29
N ALA A 70 8.61 2.62 5.84
CA ALA A 70 7.77 3.16 6.90
C ALA A 70 8.52 3.15 8.26
N PRO A 71 8.31 4.18 9.10
CA PRO A 71 8.80 4.17 10.47
C PRO A 71 8.32 2.93 11.22
N ARG A 72 9.23 2.25 11.94
CA ARG A 72 8.88 1.11 12.80
C ARG A 72 8.36 1.63 14.14
N VAL A 73 7.03 1.72 14.28
CA VAL A 73 6.39 2.30 15.48
C VAL A 73 6.09 1.26 16.57
N THR A 74 6.17 -0.04 16.24
CA THR A 74 5.87 -1.13 17.18
C THR A 74 7.11 -1.96 17.52
N MET A 75 7.12 -2.46 18.76
CA MET A 75 8.09 -3.45 19.22
C MET A 75 7.97 -4.74 18.40
N ARG A 76 9.09 -5.32 17.98
CA ARG A 76 9.12 -6.59 17.23
C ARG A 76 8.93 -7.75 18.21
N TRP A 77 7.83 -8.47 18.09
CA TRP A 77 7.49 -9.63 18.94
C TRP A 77 7.95 -10.98 18.36
N ASP A 78 8.71 -10.98 17.26
CA ASP A 78 9.29 -12.21 16.71
C ASP A 78 10.15 -12.89 17.77
N SER A 79 9.94 -14.20 17.94
CA SER A 79 10.53 -15.04 18.97
C SER A 79 12.03 -14.79 19.09
N ALA A 80 12.50 -14.67 20.33
CA ALA A 80 13.86 -14.32 20.70
C ALA A 80 14.92 -15.02 19.83
N PRO A 81 16.04 -14.35 19.48
CA PRO A 81 17.13 -14.99 18.77
C PRO A 81 17.60 -16.19 19.59
N VAL A 82 17.63 -17.37 18.97
CA VAL A 82 18.35 -18.52 19.54
C VAL A 82 19.81 -18.10 19.64
N ALA A 83 20.24 -17.81 20.85
CA ALA A 83 21.51 -17.16 21.13
C ALA A 83 22.70 -17.98 20.64
N ARG A 84 23.58 -17.34 19.86
CA ARG A 84 25.03 -17.47 20.02
C ARG A 84 25.74 -16.28 19.39
N GLY A 85 26.23 -15.37 20.24
CA GLY A 85 27.14 -14.29 19.85
C GLY A 85 26.59 -12.91 20.21
N ALA A 86 27.24 -12.25 21.16
CA ALA A 86 26.92 -10.91 21.62
C ALA A 86 26.87 -9.91 20.45
N ARG A 87 25.70 -9.30 20.22
CA ARG A 87 25.56 -8.06 19.46
C ARG A 87 24.61 -7.16 20.24
N GLY A 88 25.15 -6.02 20.67
CA GLY A 88 24.45 -5.01 21.46
C GLY A 88 23.27 -4.38 20.72
N PRO A 89 22.56 -3.45 21.38
CA PRO A 89 21.40 -2.78 20.79
C PRO A 89 21.84 -1.99 19.55
N ASP A 90 21.05 -2.06 18.48
CA ASP A 90 21.12 -1.19 17.30
C ASP A 90 22.34 -1.29 16.36
N ALA A 91 22.88 -2.49 16.14
CA ALA A 91 23.58 -2.73 14.88
C ALA A 91 22.53 -2.84 13.75
N GLY A 92 22.33 -1.74 13.03
CA GLY A 92 21.42 -1.65 11.87
C GLY A 92 21.48 -2.91 11.03
N LEU A 93 20.38 -3.65 11.00
CA LEU A 93 20.26 -4.85 10.18
C LEU A 93 20.45 -4.42 8.73
N ASP A 94 21.51 -4.90 8.08
CA ASP A 94 21.70 -4.69 6.64
C ASP A 94 20.42 -5.08 5.90
N PRO A 95 19.93 -4.24 4.98
CA PRO A 95 18.68 -4.53 4.30
C PRO A 95 18.78 -5.86 3.56
N THR A 96 17.84 -6.77 3.82
CA THR A 96 17.77 -8.08 3.16
C THR A 96 17.70 -7.86 1.64
N SER A 97 18.22 -8.81 0.85
CA SER A 97 18.12 -8.76 -0.62
C SER A 97 16.68 -8.48 -1.12
N ALA A 98 15.68 -9.03 -0.44
CA ALA A 98 14.27 -8.78 -0.68
C ALA A 98 13.84 -7.31 -0.43
N GLN A 99 14.37 -6.66 0.61
CA GLN A 99 14.10 -5.25 0.92
C GLN A 99 14.76 -4.33 -0.11
N ILE A 100 16.01 -4.63 -0.51
CA ILE A 100 16.70 -3.89 -1.57
C ILE A 100 15.92 -4.00 -2.89
N ALA A 101 15.46 -5.20 -3.25
CA ALA A 101 14.66 -5.41 -4.44
C ALA A 101 13.30 -4.70 -4.38
N ALA A 102 12.65 -4.67 -3.21
CA ALA A 102 11.41 -3.92 -3.01
C ALA A 102 11.64 -2.40 -3.14
N LYS A 103 12.69 -1.87 -2.51
CA LYS A 103 13.06 -0.46 -2.62
C LYS A 103 13.32 -0.06 -4.08
N ARG A 104 14.07 -0.87 -4.83
CA ARG A 104 14.31 -0.62 -6.27
C ARG A 104 13.02 -0.59 -7.09
N ARG A 105 12.07 -1.49 -6.81
CA ARG A 105 10.76 -1.52 -7.49
C ARG A 105 9.92 -0.29 -7.12
N PHE A 106 9.93 0.12 -5.85
CA PHE A 106 9.28 1.35 -5.40
C PHE A 106 9.87 2.59 -6.08
N ASP A 107 11.20 2.75 -6.04
CA ASP A 107 11.89 3.89 -6.64
C ASP A 107 11.61 3.98 -8.16
N ALA A 108 11.60 2.83 -8.86
CA ALA A 108 11.27 2.76 -10.28
C ALA A 108 9.81 3.15 -10.57
N ALA A 109 8.87 2.75 -9.71
CA ALA A 109 7.46 3.10 -9.85
C ALA A 109 7.21 4.60 -9.62
N ILE A 110 7.83 5.19 -8.60
CA ILE A 110 7.80 6.63 -8.34
C ILE A 110 8.45 7.41 -9.48
N ALA A 111 9.60 6.96 -9.99
CA ALA A 111 10.24 7.58 -11.15
C ALA A 111 9.34 7.55 -12.40
N ALA A 112 8.62 6.45 -12.62
CA ALA A 112 7.70 6.29 -13.75
C ALA A 112 6.43 7.16 -13.65
N ALA A 113 5.96 7.47 -12.43
CA ALA A 113 4.88 8.43 -12.22
C ALA A 113 5.30 9.85 -12.67
N GLY A 114 6.56 10.21 -12.46
CA GLY A 114 7.15 11.46 -12.93
C GLY A 114 6.99 12.65 -11.98
N PRO A 115 7.74 13.74 -12.21
CA PRO A 115 7.82 14.87 -11.28
C PRO A 115 6.46 15.53 -11.06
N GLY A 116 6.20 15.95 -9.82
CA GLY A 116 4.94 16.59 -9.39
C GLY A 116 3.78 15.64 -9.06
N LEU A 117 3.83 14.38 -9.51
CA LEU A 117 2.83 13.35 -9.15
C LEU A 117 3.27 12.49 -7.96
N ASN A 118 4.57 12.48 -7.67
CA ASN A 118 5.16 11.70 -6.60
C ASN A 118 4.67 12.13 -5.21
N ASP A 119 4.49 13.44 -5.01
CA ASP A 119 4.13 14.00 -3.70
C ASP A 119 2.72 13.58 -3.28
N ILE A 120 1.77 13.58 -4.22
CA ILE A 120 0.39 13.14 -3.93
C ILE A 120 0.31 11.63 -3.74
N LEU A 121 1.09 10.85 -4.50
CA LEU A 121 1.18 9.39 -4.30
C LEU A 121 1.76 9.06 -2.93
N TRP A 122 2.83 9.75 -2.53
CA TRP A 122 3.44 9.53 -1.23
C TRP A 122 2.44 9.83 -0.10
N ARG A 123 1.75 10.97 -0.15
CA ARG A 123 0.79 11.36 0.89
C ARG A 123 -0.42 10.43 0.99
N VAL A 124 -1.04 10.09 -0.13
CA VAL A 124 -2.28 9.30 -0.11
C VAL A 124 -2.00 7.80 0.03
N VAL A 125 -1.02 7.27 -0.72
CA VAL A 125 -0.76 5.83 -0.77
C VAL A 125 0.16 5.38 0.36
N CYS A 126 1.24 6.12 0.63
CA CYS A 126 2.24 5.72 1.63
C CYS A 126 1.92 6.24 3.03
N ALA A 127 1.56 7.53 3.16
CA ALA A 127 1.21 8.13 4.45
C ALA A 127 -0.26 7.87 4.88
N GLY A 128 -1.11 7.40 3.96
CA GLY A 128 -2.50 7.07 4.27
C GLY A 128 -3.37 8.30 4.55
N GLU A 129 -2.99 9.47 4.02
CA GLU A 129 -3.76 10.70 4.21
C GLU A 129 -4.98 10.76 3.29
N GLY A 130 -6.08 11.35 3.77
CA GLY A 130 -7.22 11.69 2.92
C GLY A 130 -6.90 12.83 1.96
N LEU A 131 -7.56 12.86 0.79
CA LEU A 131 -7.35 13.90 -0.23
C LEU A 131 -7.37 15.34 0.30
N PRO A 132 -8.33 15.77 1.14
CA PRO A 132 -8.37 17.15 1.64
C PRO A 132 -7.13 17.52 2.48
N ILE A 133 -6.57 16.54 3.21
CA ILE A 133 -5.36 16.74 4.02
C ILE A 133 -4.16 16.87 3.09
N ALA A 134 -4.06 15.99 2.09
CA ALA A 134 -2.99 16.03 1.11
C ALA A 134 -3.03 17.33 0.27
N GLU A 135 -4.20 17.77 -0.18
CA GLU A 135 -4.40 19.04 -0.90
C GLU A 135 -3.89 20.23 -0.09
N LYS A 136 -4.31 20.33 1.18
CA LYS A 136 -3.88 21.40 2.08
C LYS A 136 -2.36 21.41 2.26
N ALA A 137 -1.76 20.25 2.41
CA ALA A 137 -0.34 20.14 2.67
C ALA A 137 0.53 20.34 1.42
N LEU A 138 -0.01 20.13 0.22
CA LEU A 138 0.63 20.47 -1.06
C LEU A 138 0.34 21.91 -1.53
N GLY A 139 -0.47 22.66 -0.78
CA GLY A 139 -0.86 24.02 -1.15
C GLY A 139 -1.79 24.08 -2.35
N TRP A 140 -2.53 23.00 -2.64
CA TRP A 140 -3.43 22.92 -3.79
C TRP A 140 -4.82 23.46 -3.45
N PRO A 141 -5.56 23.99 -4.45
CA PRO A 141 -6.94 24.36 -4.27
C PRO A 141 -7.79 23.11 -3.98
N ALA A 142 -8.88 23.30 -3.24
CA ALA A 142 -9.79 22.22 -2.90
C ALA A 142 -10.28 21.48 -4.15
N ARG A 143 -10.39 20.16 -4.06
CA ARG A 143 -10.86 19.25 -5.14
C ARG A 143 -9.89 19.05 -6.31
N ALA A 144 -8.70 19.63 -6.29
CA ALA A 144 -7.67 19.34 -7.30
C ALA A 144 -7.04 17.95 -7.13
N GLY A 145 -6.98 17.45 -5.90
CA GLY A 145 -6.26 16.22 -5.55
C GLY A 145 -6.78 14.99 -6.27
N LYS A 146 -8.10 14.90 -6.54
CA LYS A 146 -8.68 13.74 -7.23
C LYS A 146 -8.14 13.59 -8.65
N LEU A 147 -8.05 14.69 -9.40
CA LEU A 147 -7.59 14.65 -10.78
C LEU A 147 -6.11 14.28 -10.85
N VAL A 148 -5.30 14.91 -10.00
CA VAL A 148 -3.85 14.67 -9.99
C VAL A 148 -3.53 13.26 -9.49
N LEU A 149 -4.22 12.79 -8.44
CA LEU A 149 -4.07 11.42 -7.95
C LEU A 149 -4.50 10.41 -9.03
N GLY A 150 -5.60 10.65 -9.75
CA GLY A 150 -6.04 9.78 -10.85
C GLY A 150 -4.96 9.64 -11.93
N LEU A 151 -4.40 10.76 -12.39
CA LEU A 151 -3.30 10.78 -13.36
C LEU A 151 -2.07 10.02 -12.85
N ALA A 152 -1.74 10.17 -11.57
CA ALA A 152 -0.63 9.48 -10.95
C ALA A 152 -0.85 7.96 -10.88
N LEU A 153 -2.06 7.52 -10.50
CA LEU A 153 -2.45 6.11 -10.44
C LEU A 153 -2.51 5.48 -11.84
N ASP A 154 -2.92 6.23 -12.87
CA ASP A 154 -2.92 5.74 -14.26
C ASP A 154 -1.49 5.49 -14.78
N ARG A 155 -0.55 6.37 -14.44
CA ARG A 155 0.88 6.16 -14.78
C ARG A 155 1.47 4.98 -14.03
N LEU A 156 1.11 4.79 -12.76
CA LEU A 156 1.50 3.59 -12.01
C LEU A 156 0.88 2.32 -12.61
N ALA A 157 -0.38 2.36 -12.99
CA ALA A 157 -1.04 1.22 -13.62
C ALA A 157 -0.35 0.82 -14.93
N ALA A 158 0.07 1.80 -15.73
CA ALA A 158 0.89 1.57 -16.92
C ALA A 158 2.27 0.97 -16.57
N HIS A 159 2.95 1.49 -15.54
CA HIS A 159 4.24 0.96 -15.07
C HIS A 159 4.14 -0.51 -14.63
N TYR A 160 3.10 -0.85 -13.85
CA TYR A 160 2.83 -2.22 -13.41
C TYR A 160 2.20 -3.11 -14.48
N ARG A 161 1.96 -2.58 -15.68
CA ARG A 161 1.32 -3.27 -16.81
C ARG A 161 -0.01 -3.92 -16.41
N LEU A 162 -0.82 -3.18 -15.67
CA LEU A 162 -2.16 -3.60 -15.29
C LEU A 162 -3.12 -3.48 -16.48
N PRO A 163 -4.01 -4.48 -16.69
CA PRO A 163 -5.02 -4.45 -17.74
C PRO A 163 -6.00 -3.29 -17.56
#